data_AF-A0A2E8HGT9-F1
#
_entry.id   AF-A0A2E8HGT9-F1
#
_cell.length_a   1.000
_cell.length_b   1.000
_cell.length_c   1.000
_cell.angle_alpha   90.00
_cell.angle_beta   90.00
_cell.angle_gamma   90.00
#
_symmetry.space_group_name_H-M   'P 1'
#
loop_
_entity.id
_entity.type
_entity.pdbx_description
1 polymer ?
#
loop_
_entity_poly.entity_id
_entity_poly.type
_entity_poly.pdbx_seq_one_letter_code
_entity_poly.pdbx_strand_id
1 'polypeptide(L)'
;MAAMYAWRRQQVPGKVQGTSGPHSGLGLEAYARATSPLRRYLDLVVHQQLRAAVTGGEVLDEAAILERLGAVTAVAGNLRQLERLSNRHWTLVYLMQRPGWRGHGILLEQRRSLGVVVIPELALELEVHLSKELPLDSDLPLLLGSVDLPRLSAHFRVEE
;
A
#
# COMPACT_ATOMS: atom_id res chain seq x y z
N MET A 1 -5.88 -14.86 3.78
CA MET A 1 -5.24 -13.52 3.67
C MET A 1 -3.94 -13.40 4.44
N ALA A 2 -3.78 -14.06 5.58
CA ALA A 2 -2.58 -14.07 6.41
C ALA A 2 -1.31 -14.45 5.61
N ALA A 3 -1.40 -15.46 4.74
CA ALA A 3 -0.29 -15.83 3.85
C ALA A 3 0.13 -14.67 2.93
N MET A 4 -0.82 -13.98 2.28
CA MET A 4 -0.53 -12.84 1.41
C MET A 4 0.09 -11.67 2.20
N TYR A 5 -0.40 -11.43 3.41
CA TYR A 5 0.17 -10.44 4.33
C TYR A 5 1.63 -10.77 4.68
N ALA A 6 1.92 -12.03 5.02
CA ALA A 6 3.27 -12.50 5.30
C ALA A 6 4.19 -12.38 4.07
N TRP A 7 3.74 -12.80 2.89
CA TRP A 7 4.48 -12.67 1.64
C TRP A 7 4.77 -11.22 1.28
N ARG A 8 3.78 -10.31 1.42
CA ARG A 8 3.94 -8.87 1.15
C ARG A 8 5.11 -8.27 1.94
N ARG A 9 5.31 -8.70 3.17
CA ARG A 9 6.38 -8.20 4.06
C ARG A 9 7.77 -8.73 3.70
N GLN A 10 7.86 -9.80 2.93
CA GLN A 10 9.12 -10.37 2.45
C GLN A 10 9.53 -9.83 1.07
N GLN A 11 8.65 -9.10 0.39
CA GLN A 11 8.94 -8.53 -0.92
C GLN A 11 9.95 -7.39 -0.81
N VAL A 12 10.90 -7.37 -1.75
CA VAL A 12 11.84 -6.26 -1.91
C VAL A 12 11.10 -5.09 -2.57
N PRO A 13 11.31 -3.84 -2.12
CA PRO A 13 10.73 -2.68 -2.79
C PRO A 13 11.11 -2.64 -4.27
N GLY A 14 10.10 -2.47 -5.14
CA GLY A 14 10.34 -2.31 -6.57
C GLY A 14 11.21 -1.09 -6.86
N LYS A 15 12.28 -1.28 -7.62
CA LYS A 15 13.18 -0.21 -8.08
C LYS A 15 12.89 0.08 -9.55
N VAL A 16 12.72 1.36 -9.87
CA VAL A 16 12.81 1.79 -11.27
C VAL A 16 14.29 2.03 -11.56
N GLN A 17 14.75 1.60 -12.74
CA GLN A 17 16.13 1.71 -13.17
C GLN A 17 16.17 2.27 -14.59
N GLY A 18 17.30 2.87 -14.98
CA GLY A 18 17.51 3.37 -16.35
C GLY A 18 17.73 2.24 -17.37
N THR A 19 18.10 1.05 -16.89
CA THR A 19 18.36 -0.15 -17.70
C THR A 19 17.32 -1.23 -17.45
N SER A 20 17.18 -2.13 -18.44
CA SER A 20 16.29 -3.29 -18.34
C SER A 20 16.79 -4.28 -17.29
N GLY A 21 15.87 -4.89 -16.56
CA GLY A 21 16.20 -5.94 -15.58
C GLY A 21 14.96 -6.72 -15.12
N PRO A 22 15.19 -7.87 -14.47
CA PRO A 22 14.13 -8.77 -14.08
C PRO A 22 13.25 -8.19 -12.98
N HIS A 23 11.95 -8.49 -13.04
CA HIS A 23 10.97 -8.14 -12.04
C HIS A 23 10.46 -9.39 -11.33
N SER A 24 11.12 -9.77 -10.23
CA SER A 24 10.83 -11.02 -9.50
C SER A 24 9.36 -11.17 -9.08
N GLY A 25 8.74 -10.10 -8.59
CA GLY A 25 7.32 -10.13 -8.18
C GLY A 25 6.31 -10.32 -9.32
N LEU A 26 6.73 -10.18 -10.59
CA LEU A 26 5.89 -10.40 -11.78
C LEU A 26 6.34 -11.61 -12.59
N GLY A 27 7.51 -12.21 -12.29
CA GLY A 27 8.08 -13.29 -13.08
C GLY A 27 8.49 -12.89 -14.50
N LEU A 28 8.89 -11.62 -14.70
CA LEU A 28 9.25 -11.09 -16.03
C LEU A 28 10.75 -10.76 -16.11
N GLU A 29 11.37 -11.01 -17.27
CA GLU A 29 12.77 -10.65 -17.55
C GLU A 29 12.98 -9.14 -17.73
N ALA A 30 11.96 -8.43 -18.21
CA ALA A 30 11.94 -6.99 -18.37
C ALA A 30 10.52 -6.45 -18.16
N TYR A 31 10.41 -5.31 -17.49
CA TYR A 31 9.11 -4.67 -17.26
C TYR A 31 9.23 -3.14 -17.17
N ALA A 32 8.33 -2.43 -17.87
CA ALA A 32 8.19 -0.99 -17.79
C ALA A 32 6.71 -0.62 -17.61
N ARG A 33 6.44 0.41 -16.78
CA ARG A 33 5.09 0.94 -16.57
C ARG A 33 4.82 2.03 -17.61
N ALA A 34 3.77 1.83 -18.42
CA ALA A 34 3.42 2.74 -19.51
C ALA A 34 1.92 3.07 -19.58
N THR A 35 1.13 2.68 -18.57
CA THR A 35 -0.35 2.68 -18.64
C THR A 35 -1.00 3.78 -17.80
N SER A 36 -0.23 4.65 -17.15
CA SER A 36 -0.79 5.74 -16.34
C SER A 36 -0.04 7.08 -16.48
N PRO A 37 0.20 7.57 -17.71
CA PRO A 37 1.00 8.78 -17.95
C PRO A 37 0.39 10.04 -17.33
N LEU A 38 -0.94 10.10 -17.14
CA LEU A 38 -1.61 11.25 -16.54
C LEU A 38 -1.35 11.42 -15.03
N ARG A 39 -0.95 10.34 -14.33
CA ARG A 39 -0.81 10.31 -12.86
C ARG A 39 0.53 9.79 -12.37
N ARG A 40 1.38 9.29 -13.28
CA ARG A 40 2.75 8.84 -12.98
C ARG A 40 3.71 9.43 -13.99
N TYR A 41 4.59 10.31 -13.52
CA TYR A 41 5.55 11.00 -14.39
C TYR A 41 6.44 10.03 -15.17
N LEU A 42 6.86 8.91 -14.57
CA LEU A 42 7.70 7.94 -15.26
C LEU A 42 6.96 7.18 -16.38
N ASP A 43 5.65 6.98 -16.27
CA ASP A 43 4.84 6.46 -17.38
C ASP A 43 4.76 7.48 -18.53
N LEU A 44 4.73 8.78 -18.23
CA LEU A 44 4.81 9.85 -19.24
C LEU A 44 6.19 9.86 -19.93
N VAL A 45 7.28 9.67 -19.18
CA VAL A 45 8.62 9.56 -19.76
C VAL A 45 8.68 8.36 -20.72
N VAL A 46 8.11 7.21 -20.36
CA VAL A 46 8.02 6.06 -21.28
C VAL A 46 7.26 6.42 -22.56
N HIS A 47 6.14 7.14 -22.47
CA HIS A 47 5.41 7.62 -23.66
C HIS A 47 6.26 8.55 -24.53
N GLN A 48 7.03 9.46 -23.93
CA GLN A 48 7.93 10.36 -24.64
C GLN A 48 9.04 9.60 -25.37
N GLN A 49 9.66 8.61 -24.71
CA GLN A 49 10.69 7.75 -25.31
C GLN A 49 10.15 6.95 -26.50
N LEU A 50 9.00 6.29 -26.33
CA LEU A 50 8.37 5.50 -27.38
C LEU A 50 7.97 6.37 -28.58
N ARG A 51 7.40 7.56 -28.32
CA ARG A 51 7.02 8.49 -29.38
C ARG A 51 8.25 8.95 -30.16
N ALA A 52 9.30 9.40 -29.48
CA ALA A 52 10.54 9.84 -30.13
C ALA A 52 11.14 8.73 -31.00
N ALA A 53 11.23 7.50 -30.47
CA ALA A 53 11.76 6.35 -31.21
C ALA A 53 10.97 6.05 -32.50
N VAL A 54 9.63 6.07 -32.43
CA VAL A 54 8.77 5.75 -33.59
C VAL A 54 8.74 6.87 -34.62
N THR A 55 8.94 8.13 -34.22
CA THR A 55 8.97 9.28 -35.13
C THR A 55 10.38 9.67 -35.60
N GLY A 56 11.42 8.91 -35.24
CA GLY A 56 12.81 9.23 -35.58
C GLY A 56 13.39 10.45 -34.85
N GLY A 57 12.82 10.82 -33.70
CA GLY A 57 13.34 11.86 -32.82
C GLY A 57 14.43 11.34 -31.88
N GLU A 58 15.04 12.25 -31.12
CA GLU A 58 16.06 11.94 -30.13
C GLU A 58 15.45 11.32 -28.86
N VAL A 59 15.94 10.14 -28.48
CA VAL A 59 15.58 9.48 -27.22
C VAL A 59 16.48 9.98 -26.08
N LEU A 60 15.99 9.89 -24.85
CA LEU A 60 16.80 10.28 -23.70
C LEU A 60 17.83 9.19 -23.44
N ASP A 61 19.05 9.59 -23.08
CA ASP A 61 20.06 8.65 -22.62
C ASP A 61 19.79 8.19 -21.18
N GLU A 62 20.59 7.22 -20.72
CA GLU A 62 20.46 6.68 -19.36
C GLU A 62 20.65 7.76 -18.29
N ALA A 63 21.60 8.69 -18.48
CA ALA A 63 21.87 9.76 -17.53
C ALA A 63 20.66 10.68 -17.34
N ALA A 64 20.02 11.09 -18.43
CA ALA A 64 18.83 11.93 -18.41
C ALA A 64 17.61 11.22 -17.80
N ILE A 65 17.51 9.90 -17.97
CA ILE A 65 16.47 9.07 -17.32
C ILE A 65 16.74 8.99 -15.81
N LEU A 66 17.99 8.74 -15.39
CA LEU A 66 18.37 8.64 -13.98
C LEU A 66 18.18 9.96 -13.24
N GLU A 67 18.46 11.10 -13.87
CA GLU A 67 18.19 12.43 -13.31
C GLU A 67 16.69 12.60 -12.98
N ARG A 68 15.82 12.30 -13.95
CA ARG A 68 14.36 12.37 -13.79
C ARG A 68 13.86 11.42 -12.72
N LEU A 69 14.40 10.21 -12.70
CA LEU A 69 14.10 9.22 -11.67
C LEU A 69 14.50 9.72 -10.27
N GLY A 70 15.67 10.36 -10.14
CA GLY A 70 16.13 10.97 -8.89
C GLY A 70 15.15 12.03 -8.40
N ALA A 71 14.73 12.95 -9.27
CA ALA A 71 13.77 13.99 -8.94
C ALA A 71 12.42 13.42 -8.46
N VAL A 72 11.90 12.37 -9.11
CA VAL A 72 10.65 11.72 -8.70
C VAL A 72 10.81 10.98 -7.38
N THR A 73 11.88 10.21 -7.22
CA THR A 73 12.07 9.38 -6.03
C THR A 73 12.29 10.20 -4.77
N ALA A 74 12.94 11.37 -4.89
CA ALA A 74 13.14 12.33 -3.79
C ALA A 74 11.82 12.76 -3.11
N VAL A 75 10.72 12.89 -3.88
CA VAL A 75 9.42 13.31 -3.34
C VAL A 75 8.42 12.16 -3.17
N ALA A 76 8.61 11.05 -3.87
CA ALA A 76 7.65 9.95 -3.92
C ALA A 76 7.38 9.28 -2.56
N GLY A 77 8.37 9.27 -1.65
CA GLY A 77 8.20 8.75 -0.29
C GLY A 77 7.20 9.57 0.51
N ASN A 78 7.39 10.89 0.53
CA ASN A 78 6.54 11.85 1.24
C ASN A 78 5.12 11.87 0.68
N LEU A 79 4.97 11.85 -0.65
CA LEU A 79 3.65 11.80 -1.30
C LEU A 79 2.87 10.54 -0.89
N ARG A 80 3.51 9.37 -0.93
CA ARG A 80 2.88 8.11 -0.51
C ARG A 80 2.51 8.12 0.98
N GLN A 81 3.33 8.75 1.83
CA GLN A 81 3.01 8.89 3.25
C GLN A 81 1.82 9.81 3.47
N LEU A 82 1.81 10.98 2.81
CA LEU A 82 0.70 11.93 2.88
C LEU A 82 -0.62 11.28 2.45
N GLU A 83 -0.61 10.52 1.36
CA GLU A 83 -1.78 9.78 0.87
C GLU A 83 -2.27 8.77 1.92
N ARG A 84 -1.37 7.95 2.48
CA ARG A 84 -1.73 6.99 3.54
C ARG A 84 -2.32 7.65 4.77
N LEU A 85 -1.72 8.76 5.23
CA LEU A 85 -2.21 9.51 6.39
C LEU A 85 -3.57 10.16 6.13
N SER A 86 -3.76 10.71 4.93
CA SER A 86 -5.03 11.32 4.51
C SER A 86 -6.14 10.27 4.40
N ASN A 87 -5.85 9.12 3.78
CA ASN A 87 -6.80 8.01 3.72
C ASN A 87 -7.16 7.51 5.12
N ARG A 88 -6.16 7.31 5.99
CA ARG A 88 -6.40 6.92 7.40
C ARG A 88 -7.27 7.96 8.12
N HIS A 89 -6.99 9.24 7.97
CA HIS A 89 -7.77 10.31 8.57
C HIS A 89 -9.25 10.22 8.17
N TRP A 90 -9.54 10.12 6.88
CA TRP A 90 -10.93 10.06 6.41
C TRP A 90 -11.64 8.75 6.75
N THR A 91 -10.93 7.62 6.80
CA THR A 91 -11.47 6.36 7.36
C THR A 91 -11.87 6.54 8.82
N LEU A 92 -11.09 7.28 9.61
CA LEU A 92 -11.41 7.53 11.01
C LEU A 92 -12.57 8.53 11.18
N VAL A 93 -12.66 9.56 10.34
CA VAL A 93 -13.83 10.46 10.30
C VAL A 93 -15.10 9.67 9.96
N TYR A 94 -15.03 8.73 9.01
CA TYR A 94 -16.12 7.82 8.68
C TYR A 94 -16.59 7.01 9.91
N LEU A 95 -15.65 6.50 10.71
CA LEU A 95 -15.95 5.75 11.93
C LEU A 95 -16.51 6.64 13.05
N MET A 96 -16.00 7.87 13.21
CA MET A 96 -16.52 8.84 14.20
C MET A 96 -18.01 9.18 13.99
N GLN A 97 -18.45 9.19 12.74
CA GLN A 97 -19.85 9.43 12.38
C GLN A 97 -20.76 8.21 12.64
N ARG A 98 -20.19 7.05 13.03
CA ARG A 98 -20.89 5.77 13.23
C ARG A 98 -20.52 5.18 14.59
N PRO A 99 -20.96 5.80 15.70
CA PRO A 99 -20.75 5.22 17.02
C PRO A 99 -21.37 3.82 17.11
N GLY A 100 -20.63 2.87 17.68
CA GLY A 100 -21.06 1.47 17.73
C GLY A 100 -21.02 0.74 16.39
N TRP A 101 -20.25 1.25 15.41
CA TRP A 101 -19.97 0.53 14.16
C TRP A 101 -19.51 -0.90 14.45
N ARG A 102 -20.04 -1.83 13.67
CA ARG A 102 -19.70 -3.26 13.69
C ARG A 102 -19.27 -3.71 12.31
N GLY A 103 -18.36 -4.68 12.27
CA GLY A 103 -17.98 -5.35 11.04
C GLY A 103 -17.02 -6.49 11.30
N HIS A 104 -16.45 -7.00 10.21
CA HIS A 104 -15.63 -8.21 10.24
C HIS A 104 -14.15 -7.87 10.02
N GLY A 105 -13.30 -8.40 10.91
CA GLY A 105 -11.86 -8.35 10.80
C GLY A 105 -11.28 -9.74 10.56
N ILE A 106 -10.22 -9.84 9.76
CA ILE A 106 -9.56 -11.12 9.47
C ILE A 106 -8.19 -11.13 10.12
N LEU A 107 -7.92 -12.14 10.95
CA LEU A 107 -6.66 -12.28 11.68
C LEU A 107 -5.50 -12.61 10.73
N LEU A 108 -4.49 -11.74 10.68
CA LEU A 108 -3.34 -11.85 9.78
C LEU A 108 -2.09 -12.40 10.47
N GLU A 109 -1.87 -12.01 11.72
CA GLU A 109 -0.74 -12.41 12.55
C GLU A 109 -1.17 -12.39 14.01
N GLN A 110 -0.70 -13.32 14.83
CA GLN A 110 -0.92 -13.29 16.27
C GLN A 110 0.40 -13.46 17.02
N ARG A 111 0.62 -12.61 18.03
CA ARG A 111 1.76 -12.65 18.95
C ARG A 111 1.22 -12.65 20.38
N ARG A 112 1.19 -13.83 21.02
CA ARG A 112 0.58 -14.00 22.35
C ARG A 112 -0.88 -13.52 22.33
N SER A 113 -1.21 -12.46 23.08
CA SER A 113 -2.55 -11.89 23.17
C SER A 113 -2.78 -10.69 22.23
N LEU A 114 -1.83 -10.37 21.35
CA LEU A 114 -1.96 -9.29 20.37
C LEU A 114 -2.16 -9.88 18.97
N GLY A 115 -3.30 -9.60 18.34
CA GLY A 115 -3.61 -9.99 16.97
C GLY A 115 -3.57 -8.80 16.03
N VAL A 116 -2.89 -8.92 14.90
CA VAL A 116 -3.00 -7.98 13.77
C VAL A 116 -4.17 -8.43 12.91
N VAL A 117 -5.16 -7.56 12.76
CA VAL A 117 -6.37 -7.82 11.95
C VAL A 117 -6.46 -6.81 10.82
N VAL A 118 -7.02 -7.23 9.69
CA VAL A 118 -7.47 -6.31 8.63
C VAL A 118 -8.99 -6.29 8.59
N ILE A 119 -9.57 -5.10 8.56
CA ILE A 119 -10.99 -4.89 8.25
C ILE A 119 -11.10 -4.64 6.74
N PRO A 120 -11.55 -5.62 5.93
CA PRO A 120 -11.48 -5.51 4.47
C PRO A 120 -12.32 -4.35 3.92
N GLU A 121 -13.52 -4.13 4.47
CA GLU A 121 -14.42 -3.05 4.06
C GLU A 121 -13.80 -1.66 4.22
N LEU A 122 -12.90 -1.51 5.20
CA LEU A 122 -12.24 -0.24 5.50
C LEU A 122 -10.81 -0.17 4.96
N ALA A 123 -10.30 -1.25 4.36
CA ALA A 123 -8.89 -1.46 4.05
C ALA A 123 -7.96 -1.08 5.24
N LEU A 124 -8.37 -1.47 6.46
CA LEU A 124 -7.78 -0.98 7.70
C LEU A 124 -7.07 -2.10 8.46
N GLU A 125 -5.74 -2.02 8.56
CA GLU A 125 -4.93 -2.88 9.42
C GLU A 125 -4.78 -2.25 10.82
N LEU A 126 -5.01 -3.04 11.87
CA LEU A 126 -4.89 -2.60 13.27
C LEU A 126 -4.62 -3.78 14.21
N GLU A 127 -4.24 -3.47 15.43
CA GLU A 127 -4.02 -4.45 16.48
C GLU A 127 -5.24 -4.56 17.40
N VAL A 128 -5.62 -5.79 17.75
CA VAL A 128 -6.65 -6.09 18.75
C VAL A 128 -6.10 -7.03 19.81
N HIS A 129 -6.66 -6.94 21.01
CA HIS A 129 -6.38 -7.90 22.06
C HIS A 129 -7.23 -9.15 21.86
N LEU A 130 -6.60 -10.33 21.97
CA LEU A 130 -7.23 -11.64 21.85
C LEU A 130 -7.06 -12.41 23.15
N SER A 131 -8.15 -13.00 23.65
CA SER A 131 -8.17 -13.78 24.89
C SER A 131 -7.53 -15.17 24.75
N LYS A 132 -7.44 -15.68 23.52
CA LYS A 132 -6.88 -17.00 23.20
C LYS A 132 -6.14 -16.98 21.87
N GLU A 133 -5.36 -18.03 21.62
CA GLU A 133 -4.77 -18.28 20.31
C GLU A 133 -5.87 -18.71 19.33
N LEU A 134 -5.91 -18.05 18.18
CA LEU A 134 -6.87 -18.32 17.12
C LEU A 134 -6.11 -18.69 15.84
N PRO A 135 -6.66 -19.57 15.00
CA PRO A 135 -6.10 -19.82 13.68
C PRO A 135 -5.99 -18.52 12.88
N LEU A 136 -4.89 -18.35 12.14
CA LEU A 136 -4.79 -17.27 11.16
C LEU A 136 -5.93 -17.39 10.14
N ASP A 137 -6.34 -16.26 9.56
CA ASP A 137 -7.53 -16.14 8.72
C ASP A 137 -8.87 -16.36 9.42
N SER A 138 -8.89 -16.44 10.76
CA SER A 138 -10.14 -16.37 11.52
C SER A 138 -10.87 -15.05 11.24
N ASP A 139 -12.18 -15.15 11.02
CA ASP A 139 -13.11 -14.02 10.95
C ASP A 139 -13.50 -13.63 12.39
N LEU A 140 -13.28 -12.36 12.73
CA LEU A 140 -13.50 -11.80 14.05
C LEU A 140 -14.56 -10.68 13.94
N PRO A 141 -15.70 -10.81 14.64
CA PRO A 141 -16.64 -9.70 14.75
C PRO A 141 -16.00 -8.59 15.60
N LEU A 142 -15.95 -7.38 15.05
CA LEU A 142 -15.32 -6.22 15.66
C LEU A 142 -16.35 -5.15 15.97
N LEU A 143 -16.28 -4.60 17.18
CA LEU A 143 -17.03 -3.44 17.62
C LEU A 143 -16.09 -2.25 17.80
N LEU A 144 -16.45 -1.11 17.19
CA LEU A 144 -15.75 0.14 17.39
C LEU A 144 -15.90 0.61 18.84
N GLY A 145 -14.77 0.79 19.53
CA GLY A 145 -14.71 1.33 20.89
C GLY A 145 -14.49 2.83 20.92
N SER A 146 -13.38 3.30 20.35
CA SER A 146 -13.01 4.72 20.33
C SER A 146 -12.19 5.09 19.11
N VAL A 147 -12.19 6.38 18.77
CA VAL A 147 -11.35 6.98 17.71
C VAL A 147 -10.57 8.14 18.31
N ASP A 148 -9.25 8.13 18.14
CA ASP A 148 -8.35 9.24 18.45
C ASP A 148 -7.83 9.81 17.12
N LEU A 149 -8.56 10.81 16.61
CA LEU A 149 -8.28 11.41 15.30
C LEU A 149 -6.92 12.14 15.27
N PRO A 150 -6.52 12.93 16.29
CA PRO A 150 -5.18 13.54 16.33
C PRO A 150 -4.04 12.53 16.26
N ARG A 151 -4.20 11.34 16.86
CA ARG A 151 -3.19 10.26 16.80
C ARG A 151 -3.38 9.30 15.63
N LEU A 152 -4.41 9.50 14.81
CA LEU A 152 -4.80 8.63 13.70
C LEU A 152 -4.96 7.16 14.11
N SER A 153 -5.59 6.91 15.26
CA SER A 153 -5.85 5.56 15.76
C SER A 153 -7.34 5.32 16.06
N ALA A 154 -7.74 4.06 15.97
CA ALA A 154 -9.04 3.58 16.42
C ALA A 154 -8.86 2.28 17.18
N HIS A 155 -9.65 2.10 18.23
CA HIS A 155 -9.64 0.92 19.07
C HIS A 155 -10.89 0.10 18.78
N PHE A 156 -10.68 -1.18 18.48
CA PHE A 156 -11.73 -2.16 18.27
C PHE A 156 -11.63 -3.24 19.34
N ARG A 157 -12.77 -3.82 19.71
CA ARG A 157 -12.86 -5.00 20.55
C ARG A 157 -13.47 -6.14 19.74
N VAL A 158 -13.00 -7.35 19.99
CA VAL A 158 -13.62 -8.56 19.45
C VAL A 158 -14.88 -8.84 20.25
N GLU A 159 -16.03 -8.95 19.59
CA GLU A 159 -17.27 -9.44 20.23
C GLU A 159 -17.15 -10.99 20.37
N GLU A 160 -17.49 -11.53 21.53
CA GLU A 160 -17.51 -12.99 21.78
C GLU A 160 -18.77 -13.66 21.21
#